data_AF-A0A353F1U7-F1
#
_entry.id   AF-A0A353F1U7-F1
#
_cell.length_a   1.000
_cell.length_b   1.000
_cell.length_c   1.000
_cell.angle_alpha   90.00
_cell.angle_beta   90.00
_cell.angle_gamma   90.00
#
_symmetry.space_group_name_H-M   'P 1'
#
loop_
_entity.id
_entity.type
_entity.pdbx_description
1 polymer ?
#
loop_
_entity_poly.entity_id
_entity_poly.type
_entity_poly.pdbx_seq_one_letter_code
_entity_poly.pdbx_strand_id
1 'polypeptide(L)'
;LFQFGNNAAGQELAFTHTRGNGQQTGVDRDGAKLLGEQVNQNEEHHLVITVSPDGNLNTWIDGVQKLSDINTNDLTNVNTNFEAIGATSWGDPGMTGSVNEFRIYEGELTPLEVAASSEAGPNNTLGQGFSINSFATSHEQRQEGESAFLSWDIVTSNLTGSLALEIRNSANAVVHTSSNPAGDIPITIGDSGGIVSTQSFTLKAWDTNSPEMIQSRTLEIKVHPGIPTANEQSLQTIASTSLSITLSGVDSNLHPKPELSFIVISQTTNGTLSGTPPNLTYTPFPNFTGLDAFTYKSNDGKYESPPAKVTITVDQAPSPPNAISLSSLDFSTDLPIGNYLAALSTTDPNLNDFHTYSLTPGKGDTHNNLFTIAGNQLRTAADFSGEADNIFSIRLRTTDQVGLSFEENFTLRAIKIAQTIVINEIYANPPDNHIAQEFIELHNPSSSSVDLSSWRLSSAVNFTFPANTTIDAGGYLVIAEDPAVLQSTLGVTALGPFSGNLDSAGETIRLRDISDTIVDEVDYKVGFPWPVASDGSGASIELINPSLNNSLGSSWRASIPQSALPEASLLDFSSTGWTWRPGETEASIP
;
A
#
# COMPACT_ATOMS: atom_id res chain seq x y z
N LEU A 1 -2.92 -7.55 61.25
CA LEU A 1 -2.44 -6.25 61.77
C LEU A 1 -1.79 -5.54 60.59
N PHE A 2 -2.29 -4.37 60.20
CA PHE A 2 -1.64 -3.54 59.18
C PHE A 2 -0.73 -2.54 59.90
N GLN A 3 0.49 -2.36 59.43
CA GLN A 3 1.43 -1.42 60.02
C GLN A 3 1.94 -0.51 58.92
N PHE A 4 1.57 0.78 58.97
CA PHE A 4 2.09 1.81 58.09
C PHE A 4 3.23 2.52 58.84
N GLY A 5 4.49 2.31 58.40
CA GLY A 5 5.67 2.88 59.05
C GLY A 5 6.23 4.08 58.29
N ASN A 6 6.71 5.09 59.04
CA ASN A 6 7.37 6.31 58.50
C ASN A 6 8.91 6.24 58.50
N ASN A 7 9.52 5.05 58.43
CA ASN A 7 10.99 4.94 58.46
C ASN A 7 11.60 4.99 57.05
N ALA A 8 12.90 5.36 56.98
CA ALA A 8 13.66 5.76 55.79
C ALA A 8 13.89 4.69 54.69
N ALA A 9 13.16 3.57 54.72
CA ALA A 9 12.95 2.66 53.59
C ALA A 9 11.42 2.60 53.39
N GLY A 10 10.92 3.24 52.34
CA GLY A 10 9.54 3.72 52.22
C GLY A 10 8.41 2.70 52.37
N GLN A 11 7.27 3.21 52.84
CA GLN A 11 5.88 2.68 52.79
C GLN A 11 5.72 1.20 52.44
N GLU A 12 5.91 0.35 53.44
CA GLU A 12 5.66 -1.08 53.34
C GLU A 12 4.26 -1.40 53.87
N LEU A 13 3.40 -1.98 53.03
CA LEU A 13 2.15 -2.60 53.45
C LEU A 13 2.44 -4.02 53.95
N ALA A 14 2.65 -4.16 55.25
CA ALA A 14 2.80 -5.47 55.89
C ALA A 14 1.47 -5.92 56.50
N PHE A 15 1.08 -7.17 56.24
CA PHE A 15 -0.04 -7.82 56.91
C PHE A 15 0.42 -9.14 57.53
N THR A 16 -0.34 -9.63 58.50
CA THR A 16 -0.13 -10.95 59.12
C THR A 16 -1.42 -11.74 58.99
N HIS A 17 -1.35 -12.92 58.41
CA HIS A 17 -2.47 -13.86 58.33
C HIS A 17 -2.29 -14.97 59.37
N THR A 18 -3.38 -15.48 59.96
CA THR A 18 -3.32 -16.54 60.97
C THR A 18 -4.35 -17.61 60.63
N ARG A 19 -3.89 -18.81 60.26
CA ARG A 19 -4.77 -19.97 59.98
C ARG A 19 -5.23 -20.58 61.30
N GLY A 20 -6.52 -20.43 61.62
CA GLY A 20 -7.10 -21.01 62.83
C GLY A 20 -7.88 -22.28 62.55
N ASN A 21 -7.24 -23.46 62.53
CA ASN A 21 -7.96 -24.74 62.54
C ASN A 21 -8.23 -25.20 63.97
N GLY A 22 -9.17 -24.54 64.67
CA GLY A 22 -9.95 -25.08 65.81
C GLY A 22 -9.25 -25.79 66.99
N GLN A 23 -7.92 -25.85 67.03
CA GLN A 23 -7.10 -26.47 68.05
C GLN A 23 -5.91 -25.54 68.24
N GLN A 24 -5.85 -24.93 69.43
CA GLN A 24 -4.76 -24.06 69.84
C GLN A 24 -3.46 -24.86 69.98
N THR A 25 -2.72 -25.08 68.89
CA THR A 25 -1.28 -25.40 68.93
C THR A 25 -0.65 -25.16 67.55
N GLY A 26 0.15 -24.09 67.44
CA GLY A 26 1.01 -23.81 66.27
C GLY A 26 0.51 -22.64 65.43
N VAL A 27 1.05 -21.44 65.69
CA VAL A 27 0.96 -20.30 64.77
C VAL A 27 2.00 -20.52 63.69
N ASP A 28 1.61 -20.87 62.47
CA ASP A 28 2.52 -20.72 61.33
C ASP A 28 2.47 -19.25 60.91
N ARG A 29 3.56 -18.54 61.20
CA ARG A 29 3.74 -17.13 60.86
C ARG A 29 4.49 -17.10 59.53
N ASP A 30 3.76 -17.10 58.42
CA ASP A 30 4.35 -16.61 57.17
C ASP A 30 4.64 -15.12 57.39
N GLY A 31 5.93 -14.80 57.51
CA GLY A 31 6.42 -13.47 57.88
C GLY A 31 5.87 -12.34 57.00
N ALA A 32 6.11 -11.09 57.42
CA ALA A 32 5.71 -9.90 56.66
C ALA A 32 6.15 -10.01 55.19
N LYS A 33 5.19 -9.99 54.26
CA LYS A 33 5.46 -9.98 52.81
C LYS A 33 5.45 -8.54 52.30
N LEU A 34 6.52 -8.16 51.59
CA LEU A 34 6.69 -6.84 51.01
C LEU A 34 6.09 -6.80 49.60
N LEU A 35 5.27 -5.78 49.31
CA LEU A 35 4.57 -5.62 48.01
C LEU A 35 5.46 -5.03 46.88
N GLY A 36 6.74 -4.82 47.16
CA GLY A 36 7.72 -4.36 46.17
C GLY A 36 7.68 -2.86 45.90
N GLU A 37 6.77 -2.40 45.04
CA GLU A 37 6.76 -1.02 44.53
C GLU A 37 6.06 0.00 45.43
N GLN A 38 6.58 1.23 45.43
CA GLN A 38 6.02 2.38 46.14
C GLN A 38 4.70 2.83 45.51
N VAL A 39 3.69 3.05 46.34
CA VAL A 39 2.49 3.82 45.98
C VAL A 39 2.76 5.31 46.18
N ASN A 40 2.11 6.17 45.41
CA ASN A 40 2.25 7.62 45.57
C ASN A 40 1.59 8.07 46.88
N GLN A 41 2.15 9.09 47.53
CA GLN A 41 1.56 9.62 48.78
C GLN A 41 0.51 10.68 48.48
N ASN A 42 -0.54 10.73 49.32
CA ASN A 42 -1.67 11.66 49.22
C ASN A 42 -2.54 11.46 47.96
N GLU A 43 -2.47 10.28 47.36
CA GLU A 43 -3.39 9.80 46.33
C GLU A 43 -4.25 8.68 46.91
N GLU A 44 -5.44 8.50 46.37
CA GLU A 44 -6.31 7.38 46.70
C GLU A 44 -5.88 6.15 45.91
N HIS A 45 -5.77 5.00 46.59
CA HIS A 45 -5.34 3.73 46.00
C HIS A 45 -6.32 2.60 46.33
N HIS A 46 -6.49 1.67 45.40
CA HIS A 46 -7.37 0.51 45.57
C HIS A 46 -6.57 -0.75 45.92
N LEU A 47 -6.70 -1.22 47.16
CA LEU A 47 -6.09 -2.46 47.64
C LEU A 47 -7.10 -3.61 47.68
N VAL A 48 -6.81 -4.71 46.99
CA VAL A 48 -7.62 -5.94 47.02
C VAL A 48 -6.77 -7.09 47.56
N ILE A 49 -7.32 -7.86 48.49
CA ILE A 49 -6.71 -9.09 49.02
C ILE A 49 -7.71 -10.23 48.88
N THR A 50 -7.30 -11.34 48.26
CA THR A 50 -8.10 -12.57 48.24
C THR A 50 -7.38 -13.68 48.97
N VAL A 51 -8.14 -14.44 49.76
CA VAL A 51 -7.71 -15.69 50.38
C VAL A 51 -8.48 -16.83 49.72
N SER A 52 -7.78 -17.77 49.08
CA SER A 52 -8.40 -18.99 48.55
C SER A 52 -8.84 -19.92 49.69
N PRO A 53 -9.75 -20.89 49.43
CA PRO A 53 -10.15 -21.89 50.41
C PRO A 53 -8.98 -22.69 51.01
N ASP A 54 -7.90 -22.89 50.23
CA ASP A 54 -6.68 -23.57 50.67
C ASP A 54 -5.73 -22.65 51.48
N GLY A 55 -6.14 -21.39 51.69
CA GLY A 55 -5.45 -20.38 52.48
C GLY A 55 -4.33 -19.64 51.75
N ASN A 56 -4.25 -19.75 50.42
CA ASN A 56 -3.29 -19.00 49.59
C ASN A 56 -3.78 -17.56 49.41
N LEU A 57 -2.85 -16.61 49.41
CA LEU A 57 -3.13 -15.19 49.41
C LEU A 57 -2.67 -14.53 48.11
N ASN A 58 -3.51 -13.68 47.54
CA ASN A 58 -3.15 -12.80 46.43
C ASN A 58 -3.49 -11.35 46.80
N THR A 59 -2.71 -10.41 46.25
CA THR A 59 -2.86 -8.97 46.53
C THR A 59 -2.73 -8.16 45.26
N TRP A 60 -3.63 -7.18 45.07
CA TRP A 60 -3.64 -6.24 43.96
C TRP A 60 -3.66 -4.82 44.47
N ILE A 61 -2.94 -3.93 43.77
CA ILE A 61 -2.99 -2.48 43.98
C ILE A 61 -3.30 -1.84 42.64
N ASP A 62 -4.35 -1.03 42.58
CA ASP A 62 -4.80 -0.31 41.38
C ASP A 62 -4.97 -1.24 40.16
N GLY A 63 -5.50 -2.44 40.41
CA GLY A 63 -5.72 -3.49 39.39
C GLY A 63 -4.48 -4.31 39.02
N VAL A 64 -3.29 -3.94 39.49
CA VAL A 64 -2.04 -4.67 39.23
C VAL A 64 -1.74 -5.66 40.35
N GLN A 65 -1.54 -6.94 40.02
CA GLN A 65 -1.22 -7.97 41.01
C GLN A 65 0.20 -7.76 41.55
N LYS A 66 0.33 -7.59 42.86
CA LYS A 66 1.60 -7.36 43.56
C LYS A 66 2.10 -8.60 44.31
N LEU A 67 1.21 -9.50 44.74
CA LEU A 67 1.57 -10.81 45.30
C LEU A 67 0.75 -11.93 44.66
N SER A 68 1.43 -13.04 44.35
CA SER A 68 0.85 -14.25 43.78
C SER A 68 1.35 -15.50 44.52
N ASP A 69 0.51 -16.13 45.34
CA ASP A 69 0.71 -17.50 45.81
C ASP A 69 -0.28 -18.41 45.05
N ILE A 70 0.27 -19.20 44.12
CA ILE A 70 -0.39 -19.81 42.96
C ILE A 70 -1.65 -20.64 43.30
N ASN A 71 -2.83 -20.09 43.02
CA ASN A 71 -3.94 -20.69 42.28
C ASN A 71 -4.97 -19.57 42.06
N THR A 72 -5.29 -19.32 40.79
CA THR A 72 -5.89 -18.08 40.31
C THR A 72 -7.39 -18.01 40.59
N ASN A 73 -7.82 -16.98 41.32
CA ASN A 73 -9.12 -16.37 41.04
C ASN A 73 -8.89 -15.40 39.87
N ASP A 74 -9.58 -15.61 38.75
CA ASP A 74 -9.57 -14.66 37.63
C ASP A 74 -10.43 -13.45 37.98
N LEU A 75 -9.79 -12.31 38.21
CA LEU A 75 -10.42 -11.04 38.58
C LEU A 75 -10.32 -9.99 37.47
N THR A 76 -10.06 -10.41 36.22
CA THR A 76 -9.99 -9.51 35.05
C THR A 76 -11.28 -8.71 34.80
N ASN A 77 -12.39 -9.08 35.44
CA ASN A 77 -13.69 -8.40 35.36
C ASN A 77 -13.97 -7.39 36.48
N VAL A 78 -13.05 -7.18 37.43
CA VAL A 78 -13.20 -6.12 38.45
C VAL A 78 -12.71 -4.80 37.86
N ASN A 79 -13.62 -3.86 37.63
CA ASN A 79 -13.26 -2.55 37.10
C ASN A 79 -12.57 -1.68 38.17
N THR A 80 -11.74 -0.72 37.75
CA THR A 80 -11.01 0.22 38.63
C THR A 80 -11.88 1.30 39.26
N ASN A 81 -13.19 1.31 38.99
CA ASN A 81 -14.14 2.30 39.48
C ASN A 81 -14.96 1.76 40.67
N PHE A 82 -14.43 0.73 41.34
CA PHE A 82 -15.12 -0.01 42.39
C PHE A 82 -14.68 0.48 43.78
N GLU A 83 -15.33 1.52 44.28
CA GLU A 83 -15.11 2.09 45.62
C GLU A 83 -16.00 1.36 46.65
N ALA A 84 -15.54 0.26 47.24
CA ALA A 84 -16.21 -0.36 48.40
C ALA A 84 -15.25 -1.13 49.32
N ILE A 85 -15.43 -0.99 50.64
CA ILE A 85 -14.97 -1.94 51.66
C ILE A 85 -16.21 -2.68 52.19
N GLY A 86 -16.62 -3.76 51.51
CA GLY A 86 -17.77 -4.60 51.88
C GLY A 86 -18.54 -5.19 50.70
N ALA A 87 -19.18 -6.36 50.89
CA ALA A 87 -19.67 -7.25 49.83
C ALA A 87 -20.76 -6.67 48.89
N THR A 88 -20.78 -7.16 47.64
CA THR A 88 -22.01 -7.17 46.83
C THR A 88 -22.87 -8.35 47.26
N SER A 89 -24.18 -8.15 47.33
CA SER A 89 -25.09 -9.26 47.06
C SER A 89 -25.42 -9.15 45.59
N TRP A 90 -24.86 -10.04 44.78
CA TRP A 90 -25.51 -10.64 43.61
C TRP A 90 -24.61 -11.75 43.04
N GLY A 91 -25.00 -13.00 43.30
CA GLY A 91 -24.79 -14.11 42.37
C GLY A 91 -23.43 -14.79 42.30
N ASP A 92 -22.38 -14.35 43.00
CA ASP A 92 -21.07 -15.01 42.86
C ASP A 92 -20.99 -16.31 43.68
N PRO A 93 -20.89 -17.51 43.06
CA PRO A 93 -21.19 -18.78 43.73
C PRO A 93 -20.16 -19.25 44.79
N GLY A 94 -19.10 -18.48 45.04
CA GLY A 94 -17.91 -18.94 45.75
C GLY A 94 -17.66 -18.36 47.15
N MET A 95 -18.43 -17.37 47.61
CA MET A 95 -18.16 -16.70 48.90
C MET A 95 -19.27 -16.90 49.93
N THR A 96 -18.95 -17.53 51.07
CA THR A 96 -19.83 -17.64 52.26
C THR A 96 -19.06 -17.28 53.54
N GLY A 97 -19.49 -16.24 54.27
CA GLY A 97 -18.90 -15.82 55.56
C GLY A 97 -19.55 -14.56 56.17
N SER A 98 -19.19 -14.22 57.42
CA SER A 98 -19.62 -12.99 58.13
C SER A 98 -18.51 -11.93 58.18
N VAL A 99 -18.87 -10.65 58.08
CA VAL A 99 -17.97 -9.50 57.91
C VAL A 99 -17.72 -8.75 59.23
N ASN A 100 -16.51 -8.21 59.41
CA ASN A 100 -16.18 -7.17 60.39
C ASN A 100 -15.66 -5.93 59.65
N GLU A 101 -16.21 -4.75 59.95
CA GLU A 101 -15.79 -3.45 59.40
C GLU A 101 -14.65 -2.85 60.25
N PHE A 102 -13.67 -2.22 59.60
CA PHE A 102 -12.64 -1.43 60.27
C PHE A 102 -12.53 -0.06 59.63
N ARG A 103 -12.80 1.00 60.41
CA ARG A 103 -12.64 2.39 60.03
C ARG A 103 -11.41 2.96 60.74
N ILE A 104 -10.58 3.70 60.02
CA ILE A 104 -9.41 4.37 60.57
C ILE A 104 -9.71 5.86 60.61
N TYR A 105 -9.66 6.44 61.82
CA TYR A 105 -9.86 7.86 62.07
C TYR A 105 -8.54 8.48 62.53
N GLU A 106 -8.34 9.76 62.23
CA GLU A 106 -7.23 10.52 62.82
C GLU A 106 -7.62 10.90 64.26
N GLY A 107 -7.04 10.21 65.25
CA GLY A 107 -7.31 10.45 66.68
C GLY A 107 -8.24 9.42 67.34
N GLU A 108 -8.48 9.60 68.64
CA GLU A 108 -9.37 8.75 69.43
C GLU A 108 -10.82 9.27 69.33
N LEU A 109 -11.74 8.43 68.86
CA LEU A 109 -13.17 8.75 68.85
C LEU A 109 -13.75 8.72 70.27
N THR A 110 -14.62 9.68 70.57
CA THR A 110 -15.43 9.68 71.78
C THR A 110 -16.48 8.55 71.76
N PRO A 111 -17.00 8.10 72.93
CA PRO A 111 -18.04 7.07 72.98
C PRO A 111 -19.32 7.41 72.20
N LEU A 112 -19.63 8.70 72.07
CA LEU A 112 -20.78 9.21 71.33
C LEU A 112 -20.57 9.12 69.81
N GLU A 113 -19.34 9.40 69.35
CA GLU A 113 -18.94 9.21 67.96
C GLU A 113 -18.99 7.72 67.64
N VAL A 114 -18.34 6.84 68.41
CA VAL A 114 -18.36 5.38 68.16
C VAL A 114 -19.80 4.84 68.01
N ALA A 115 -20.73 5.27 68.86
CA ALA A 115 -22.13 4.86 68.77
C ALA A 115 -22.81 5.33 67.48
N ALA A 116 -22.58 6.58 67.06
CA ALA A 116 -23.14 7.11 65.84
C ALA A 116 -22.48 6.53 64.56
N SER A 117 -21.23 6.02 64.60
CA SER A 117 -20.64 5.24 63.48
C SER A 117 -21.39 3.97 63.24
N SER A 118 -21.66 3.28 64.36
CA SER A 118 -22.32 2.00 64.37
C SER A 118 -23.75 2.13 63.83
N GLU A 119 -24.44 3.21 64.17
CA GLU A 119 -25.81 3.48 63.73
C GLU A 119 -25.90 3.97 62.27
N ALA A 120 -24.89 4.70 61.78
CA ALA A 120 -24.84 5.22 60.40
C ALA A 120 -24.63 4.14 59.32
N GLY A 121 -24.03 3.00 59.68
CA GLY A 121 -23.78 1.88 58.76
C GLY A 121 -22.66 2.15 57.74
N PRO A 122 -22.27 1.12 56.95
CA PRO A 122 -21.01 1.09 56.19
C PRO A 122 -20.86 2.17 55.10
N ASN A 123 -21.98 2.75 54.66
CA ASN A 123 -22.00 3.75 53.59
C ASN A 123 -22.04 5.20 54.11
N ASN A 124 -22.11 5.40 55.43
CA ASN A 124 -22.07 6.72 56.06
C ASN A 124 -20.97 6.74 57.11
N THR A 125 -19.94 7.54 56.83
CA THR A 125 -18.92 7.91 57.81
C THR A 125 -19.52 8.89 58.82
N LEU A 126 -19.21 8.69 60.10
CA LEU A 126 -19.44 9.72 61.13
C LEU A 126 -18.82 11.04 60.73
N GLY A 127 -19.59 12.12 60.87
CA GLY A 127 -19.03 13.47 60.87
C GLY A 127 -18.57 13.99 59.51
N GLN A 128 -18.96 13.37 58.40
CA GLN A 128 -18.89 14.07 57.12
C GLN A 128 -20.11 14.98 57.01
N GLY A 129 -19.85 16.28 56.83
CA GLY A 129 -20.86 17.23 56.42
C GLY A 129 -21.44 16.88 55.04
N PHE A 130 -21.64 17.89 54.21
CA PHE A 130 -22.04 17.74 52.80
C PHE A 130 -21.14 16.75 52.02
N SER A 131 -21.60 16.23 50.87
CA SER A 131 -20.79 15.42 49.95
C SER A 131 -20.79 15.97 48.52
N ILE A 132 -19.68 15.86 47.79
CA ILE A 132 -19.61 16.22 46.36
C ILE A 132 -20.14 15.05 45.52
N ASN A 133 -21.37 15.16 45.02
CA ASN A 133 -22.01 14.14 44.18
C ASN A 133 -21.43 14.14 42.77
N SER A 134 -21.17 15.32 42.20
CA SER A 134 -20.52 15.42 40.88
C SER A 134 -19.65 16.66 40.73
N PHE A 135 -18.61 16.52 39.91
CA PHE A 135 -17.86 17.63 39.34
C PHE A 135 -17.47 17.23 37.91
N ALA A 136 -18.10 17.83 36.92
CA ALA A 136 -18.08 17.37 35.52
C ALA A 136 -17.93 18.52 34.53
N THR A 137 -17.45 18.20 33.33
CA THR A 137 -17.36 19.14 32.20
C THR A 137 -18.39 18.79 31.14
N SER A 138 -18.87 19.79 30.40
CA SER A 138 -19.65 19.56 29.17
C SER A 138 -18.90 18.73 28.11
N HIS A 139 -17.56 18.78 28.10
CA HIS A 139 -16.70 18.14 27.09
C HIS A 139 -15.36 17.73 27.72
N GLU A 140 -14.98 16.47 27.59
CA GLU A 140 -13.70 15.93 28.09
C GLU A 140 -12.51 16.35 27.21
N GLN A 141 -12.78 16.77 25.97
CA GLN A 141 -11.79 17.27 25.03
C GLN A 141 -12.23 18.58 24.41
N ARG A 142 -11.31 19.53 24.29
CA ARG A 142 -11.55 20.84 23.70
C ARG A 142 -10.36 21.31 22.91
N GLN A 143 -10.62 22.19 21.95
CA GLN A 143 -9.54 22.94 21.34
C GLN A 143 -9.18 24.15 22.20
N GLU A 144 -7.94 24.60 22.09
CA GLU A 144 -7.50 25.84 22.71
C GLU A 144 -8.41 27.02 22.32
N GLY A 145 -8.71 27.89 23.28
CA GLY A 145 -9.56 29.06 23.08
C GLY A 145 -11.07 28.78 23.07
N GLU A 146 -11.48 27.51 22.94
CA GLU A 146 -12.88 27.14 23.08
C GLU A 146 -13.38 27.33 24.52
N SER A 147 -14.70 27.46 24.65
CA SER A 147 -15.36 27.47 25.96
C SER A 147 -15.77 26.07 26.39
N ALA A 148 -15.59 25.77 27.67
CA ALA A 148 -16.16 24.61 28.35
C ALA A 148 -16.99 25.07 29.56
N PHE A 149 -17.87 24.21 30.04
CA PHE A 149 -18.57 24.43 31.31
C PHE A 149 -18.03 23.47 32.36
N LEU A 150 -17.72 24.00 33.55
CA LEU A 150 -17.51 23.20 34.76
C LEU A 150 -18.82 23.21 35.54
N SER A 151 -19.32 22.03 35.90
CA SER A 151 -20.58 21.84 36.61
C SER A 151 -20.36 21.02 37.87
N TRP A 152 -21.12 21.33 38.92
CA TRP A 152 -21.04 20.60 40.19
C TRP A 152 -22.42 20.37 40.79
N ASP A 153 -22.51 19.30 41.57
CA ASP A 153 -23.66 18.98 42.41
C ASP A 153 -23.16 18.47 43.76
N ILE A 154 -23.64 19.09 44.84
CA ILE A 154 -23.18 18.86 46.21
C ILE A 154 -24.42 18.58 47.08
N VAL A 155 -24.41 17.45 47.77
CA VAL A 155 -25.45 17.06 48.71
C VAL A 155 -25.19 17.75 50.05
N THR A 156 -26.07 18.67 50.45
CA THR A 156 -25.85 19.53 51.64
C THR A 156 -26.63 19.12 52.88
N SER A 157 -27.25 17.94 52.91
CA SER A 157 -28.17 17.51 53.98
C SER A 157 -27.55 17.48 55.38
N ASN A 158 -26.21 17.42 55.46
CA ASN A 158 -25.47 17.29 56.71
C ASN A 158 -24.62 18.53 57.05
N LEU A 159 -24.86 19.68 56.40
CA LEU A 159 -24.21 20.93 56.81
C LEU A 159 -24.70 21.37 58.18
N THR A 160 -23.75 21.78 59.03
CA THR A 160 -24.01 22.43 60.31
C THR A 160 -23.96 23.96 60.20
N GLY A 161 -23.23 24.49 59.21
CA GLY A 161 -23.18 25.90 58.81
C GLY A 161 -23.69 26.12 57.38
N SER A 162 -23.03 27.01 56.62
CA SER A 162 -23.30 27.23 55.20
C SER A 162 -22.26 26.55 54.32
N LEU A 163 -22.61 26.24 53.08
CA LEU A 163 -21.66 25.75 52.08
C LEU A 163 -20.76 26.89 51.61
N ALA A 164 -19.46 26.64 51.55
CA ALA A 164 -18.53 27.45 50.78
C ALA A 164 -17.72 26.53 49.86
N LEU A 165 -17.53 26.96 48.61
CA LEU A 165 -16.71 26.25 47.65
C LEU A 165 -15.84 27.19 46.83
N GLU A 166 -14.74 26.65 46.33
CA GLU A 166 -13.89 27.27 45.34
C GLU A 166 -13.48 26.24 44.28
N ILE A 167 -13.34 26.68 43.04
CA ILE A 167 -12.74 25.89 41.97
C ILE A 167 -11.37 26.49 41.68
N ARG A 168 -10.36 25.64 41.59
CA ARG A 168 -8.98 26.02 41.30
C ARG A 168 -8.51 25.40 39.99
N ASN A 169 -7.65 26.10 39.26
CA ASN A 169 -7.00 25.57 38.05
C ASN A 169 -5.71 24.81 38.39
N SER A 170 -5.01 24.31 37.35
CA SER A 170 -3.72 23.61 37.48
C SER A 170 -2.61 24.42 38.17
N ALA A 171 -2.69 25.76 38.16
CA ALA A 171 -1.76 26.63 38.89
C ALA A 171 -2.19 26.87 40.36
N ASN A 172 -3.19 26.12 40.84
CA ASN A 172 -3.82 26.26 42.15
C ASN A 172 -4.44 27.65 42.40
N ALA A 173 -4.70 28.43 41.34
CA ALA A 173 -5.35 29.74 41.42
C ALA A 173 -6.88 29.56 41.45
N VAL A 174 -7.55 30.32 42.30
CA VAL A 174 -9.01 30.30 42.41
C VAL A 174 -9.62 30.93 41.15
N VAL A 175 -10.38 30.14 40.39
CA VAL A 175 -11.08 30.59 39.18
C VAL A 175 -12.57 30.87 39.44
N HIS A 176 -13.12 30.30 40.50
CA HIS A 176 -14.50 30.55 40.91
C HIS A 176 -14.71 30.28 42.40
N THR A 177 -15.65 30.99 43.01
CA THR A 177 -16.14 30.71 44.36
C THR A 177 -17.66 30.77 44.38
N SER A 178 -18.30 29.94 45.21
CA SER A 178 -19.75 29.90 45.34
C SER A 178 -20.18 29.41 46.73
N SER A 179 -21.47 29.56 47.01
CA SER A 179 -22.15 28.92 48.14
C SER A 179 -23.36 28.09 47.68
N ASN A 180 -23.59 28.01 46.36
CA ASN A 180 -24.70 27.24 45.80
C ASN A 180 -24.31 25.76 45.70
N PRO A 181 -25.19 24.84 46.15
CA PRO A 181 -24.90 23.40 46.13
C PRO A 181 -24.82 22.81 44.71
N ALA A 182 -25.48 23.43 43.74
CA ALA A 182 -25.37 23.07 42.34
C ALA A 182 -25.15 24.32 41.49
N GLY A 183 -24.38 24.18 40.42
CA GLY A 183 -24.12 25.27 39.49
C GLY A 183 -23.22 24.87 38.34
N ASP A 184 -23.11 25.77 37.37
CA ASP A 184 -22.21 25.68 36.25
C ASP A 184 -21.52 27.02 35.99
N ILE A 185 -20.29 26.98 35.48
CA ILE A 185 -19.55 28.16 35.05
C ILE A 185 -18.89 27.93 33.69
N PRO A 186 -18.91 28.93 32.79
CA PRO A 186 -18.08 28.88 31.61
C PRO A 186 -16.61 29.14 31.98
N ILE A 187 -15.71 28.40 31.34
CA ILE A 187 -14.28 28.63 31.34
C ILE A 187 -13.78 28.69 29.89
N THR A 188 -12.72 29.44 29.65
CA THR A 188 -11.98 29.40 28.38
C THR A 188 -10.79 28.47 28.53
N ILE A 189 -10.61 27.56 27.59
CA ILE A 189 -9.48 26.64 27.58
C ILE A 189 -8.21 27.41 27.24
N GLY A 190 -7.28 27.43 28.20
CA GLY A 190 -6.00 28.12 28.06
C GLY A 190 -5.04 27.51 27.03
N ASP A 191 -3.95 28.24 26.79
CA ASP A 191 -2.90 27.91 25.81
C ASP A 191 -2.24 26.56 26.08
N SER A 192 -2.17 25.69 25.08
CA SER A 192 -1.53 24.38 25.22
C SER A 192 -0.06 24.37 24.76
N GLY A 193 0.46 25.50 24.29
CA GLY A 193 1.86 25.65 23.86
C GLY A 193 2.17 24.91 22.55
N GLY A 194 1.15 24.62 21.72
CA GLY A 194 1.35 23.90 20.47
C GLY A 194 1.52 22.39 20.63
N ILE A 195 1.22 21.83 21.80
CA ILE A 195 1.19 20.39 22.03
C ILE A 195 -0.13 20.00 22.68
N VAL A 196 -0.53 18.74 22.53
CA VAL A 196 -1.69 18.19 23.25
C VAL A 196 -1.35 18.18 24.74
N SER A 197 -2.20 18.79 25.56
CA SER A 197 -1.99 18.91 27.01
C SER A 197 -3.27 18.57 27.78
N THR A 198 -3.18 18.54 29.11
CA THR A 198 -4.33 18.37 30.01
C THR A 198 -4.40 19.58 30.95
N GLN A 199 -5.58 20.17 31.08
CA GLN A 199 -5.88 21.17 32.11
C GLN A 199 -6.73 20.53 33.20
N SER A 200 -6.30 20.69 34.45
CA SER A 200 -6.94 20.10 35.62
C SER A 200 -7.61 21.20 36.44
N PHE A 201 -8.82 20.92 36.89
CA PHE A 201 -9.59 21.77 37.79
C PHE A 201 -9.91 21.00 39.05
N THR A 202 -9.78 21.64 40.21
CA THR A 202 -10.10 21.03 41.50
C THR A 202 -11.18 21.85 42.18
N LEU A 203 -12.35 21.25 42.36
CA LEU A 203 -13.40 21.75 43.24
C LEU A 203 -13.00 21.44 44.68
N LYS A 204 -12.98 22.45 45.54
CA LYS A 204 -12.84 22.33 46.99
C LYS A 204 -14.06 22.92 47.66
N ALA A 205 -14.66 22.20 48.60
CA ALA A 205 -15.82 22.65 49.34
C ALA A 205 -15.64 22.38 50.83
N TRP A 206 -16.24 23.20 51.68
CA TRP A 206 -16.21 23.09 53.15
C TRP A 206 -17.49 23.66 53.79
N ASP A 207 -17.74 23.25 55.03
CA ASP A 207 -18.75 23.84 55.90
C ASP A 207 -18.13 25.06 56.60
N THR A 208 -18.81 26.21 56.61
CA THR A 208 -18.30 27.42 57.28
C THR A 208 -18.09 27.25 58.79
N ASN A 209 -18.75 26.28 59.43
CA ASN A 209 -18.54 25.98 60.85
C ASN A 209 -17.35 25.04 61.11
N SER A 210 -16.83 24.40 60.07
CA SER A 210 -15.66 23.50 60.12
C SER A 210 -14.77 23.72 58.88
N PRO A 211 -14.21 24.94 58.71
CA PRO A 211 -13.49 25.33 57.49
C PRO A 211 -12.21 24.54 57.20
N GLU A 212 -11.68 23.84 58.21
CA GLU A 212 -10.55 22.92 58.10
C GLU A 212 -10.91 21.58 57.42
N MET A 213 -12.20 21.20 57.40
CA MET A 213 -12.67 19.95 56.81
C MET A 213 -13.09 20.17 55.35
N ILE A 214 -12.12 20.02 54.44
CA ILE A 214 -12.31 20.25 53.01
C ILE A 214 -12.56 18.93 52.28
N GLN A 215 -13.62 18.88 51.47
CA GLN A 215 -13.79 17.86 50.44
C GLN A 215 -13.33 18.39 49.09
N SER A 216 -12.75 17.51 48.27
CA SER A 216 -12.30 17.90 46.93
C SER A 216 -12.62 16.86 45.86
N ARG A 217 -12.89 17.34 44.65
CA ARG A 217 -12.88 16.53 43.42
C ARG A 217 -12.07 17.21 42.34
N THR A 218 -11.33 16.43 41.57
CA THR A 218 -10.57 16.90 40.41
C THR A 218 -11.23 16.44 39.12
N LEU A 219 -11.15 17.31 38.12
CA LEU A 219 -11.65 17.10 36.77
C LEU A 219 -10.56 17.49 35.78
N GLU A 220 -10.39 16.69 34.74
CA GLU A 220 -9.39 16.92 33.69
C GLU A 220 -10.06 17.17 32.34
N ILE A 221 -9.51 18.11 31.58
CA ILE A 221 -9.92 18.41 30.20
C ILE A 221 -8.68 18.30 29.32
N LYS A 222 -8.74 17.43 28.30
CA LYS A 222 -7.69 17.31 27.29
C LYS A 222 -7.82 18.46 26.29
N VAL A 223 -6.70 19.10 26.00
CA VAL A 223 -6.61 20.30 25.17
C VAL A 223 -5.85 20.00 23.90
N HIS A 224 -6.48 20.26 22.76
CA HIS A 224 -5.84 20.16 21.46
C HIS A 224 -5.39 21.56 20.98
N PRO A 225 -4.12 21.74 20.56
CA PRO A 225 -3.58 23.04 20.13
C PRO A 225 -4.17 23.57 18.82
N GLY A 226 -5.07 22.83 18.16
CA GLY A 226 -5.66 23.25 16.88
C GLY A 226 -4.64 23.59 15.79
N ILE A 227 -3.49 22.91 15.72
CA ILE A 227 -2.47 23.16 14.69
C ILE A 227 -3.08 22.90 13.30
N PRO A 228 -2.91 23.81 12.32
CA PRO A 228 -3.44 23.61 10.99
C PRO A 228 -2.71 22.49 10.25
N THR A 229 -3.31 22.03 9.16
CA THR A 229 -2.71 21.06 8.23
C THR A 229 -2.48 21.70 6.86
N ALA A 230 -1.40 21.30 6.19
CA ALA A 230 -1.14 21.67 4.80
C ALA A 230 -1.42 20.45 3.91
N ASN A 231 -2.02 20.68 2.74
CA ASN A 231 -2.40 19.59 1.85
C ASN A 231 -1.28 19.26 0.85
N GLU A 232 -0.96 17.99 0.68
CA GLU A 232 -0.07 17.57 -0.41
C GLU A 232 -0.76 17.70 -1.77
N GLN A 233 0.02 17.92 -2.83
CA GLN A 233 -0.47 18.00 -4.20
C GLN A 233 0.46 17.25 -5.15
N SER A 234 -0.13 16.58 -6.13
CA SER A 234 0.56 16.00 -7.28
C SER A 234 -0.02 16.63 -8.54
N LEU A 235 0.80 17.39 -9.26
CA LEU A 235 0.40 18.16 -10.43
C LEU A 235 1.27 17.79 -11.64
N GLN A 236 0.81 18.17 -12.83
CA GLN A 236 1.48 17.84 -14.08
C GLN A 236 1.45 19.05 -15.04
N THR A 237 2.51 19.19 -15.83
CA THR A 237 2.61 20.16 -16.93
C THR A 237 3.53 19.60 -18.00
N ILE A 238 3.61 20.26 -19.16
CA ILE A 238 4.58 19.94 -20.20
C ILE A 238 5.74 20.94 -20.17
N ALA A 239 6.88 20.54 -20.73
CA ALA A 239 8.09 21.33 -20.80
C ALA A 239 7.80 22.72 -21.38
N SER A 240 8.41 23.75 -20.78
CA SER A 240 8.23 25.16 -21.15
C SER A 240 6.81 25.72 -20.98
N THR A 241 5.88 25.00 -20.31
CA THR A 241 4.54 25.49 -20.00
C THR A 241 4.39 25.76 -18.51
N SER A 242 4.04 27.00 -18.17
CA SER A 242 3.80 27.41 -16.79
C SER A 242 2.52 26.78 -16.22
N LEU A 243 2.57 26.40 -14.94
CA LEU A 243 1.50 25.76 -14.19
C LEU A 243 1.04 26.68 -13.05
N SER A 244 -0.27 26.94 -12.98
CA SER A 244 -0.86 27.66 -11.84
C SER A 244 -1.09 26.70 -10.68
N ILE A 245 -0.67 27.11 -9.47
CA ILE A 245 -0.73 26.31 -8.25
C ILE A 245 -1.45 27.13 -7.17
N THR A 246 -2.43 26.54 -6.52
CA THR A 246 -3.10 27.14 -5.35
C THR A 246 -2.85 26.27 -4.13
N LEU A 247 -2.11 26.80 -3.15
CA LEU A 247 -1.84 26.12 -1.89
C LEU A 247 -3.12 26.02 -1.07
N SER A 248 -3.26 24.94 -0.30
CA SER A 248 -4.46 24.69 0.50
C SER A 248 -4.12 24.01 1.82
N GLY A 249 -5.00 24.16 2.80
CA GLY A 249 -4.85 23.56 4.11
C GLY A 249 -6.18 23.50 4.82
N VAL A 250 -6.22 22.77 5.92
CA VAL A 250 -7.41 22.68 6.78
C VAL A 250 -7.01 23.09 8.18
N ASP A 251 -7.83 23.94 8.78
CA ASP A 251 -7.76 24.24 10.20
C ASP A 251 -9.08 23.83 10.85
N SER A 252 -8.96 23.09 11.96
CA SER A 252 -10.10 22.67 12.75
C SER A 252 -10.41 23.65 13.89
N ASN A 253 -9.49 24.58 14.18
CA ASN A 253 -9.66 25.67 15.12
C ASN A 253 -9.74 27.01 14.36
N LEU A 254 -10.45 27.98 14.92
CA LEU A 254 -10.51 29.34 14.39
C LEU A 254 -9.67 30.28 15.28
N HIS A 255 -8.43 29.86 15.61
CA HIS A 255 -7.40 30.74 16.16
C HIS A 255 -7.32 32.03 15.33
N PRO A 256 -6.86 33.17 15.88
CA PRO A 256 -7.52 34.48 15.73
C PRO A 256 -7.67 35.04 14.30
N LYS A 257 -7.13 34.35 13.29
CA LYS A 257 -7.33 34.61 11.88
C LYS A 257 -8.15 33.49 11.21
N PRO A 258 -9.37 33.76 10.72
CA PRO A 258 -10.22 32.75 10.08
C PRO A 258 -9.71 32.28 8.70
N GLU A 259 -8.64 32.89 8.18
CA GLU A 259 -8.02 32.53 6.90
C GLU A 259 -6.56 32.09 7.08
N LEU A 260 -6.26 30.87 6.62
CA LEU A 260 -4.91 30.34 6.60
C LEU A 260 -3.98 31.18 5.72
N SER A 261 -2.78 31.42 6.23
CA SER A 261 -1.64 31.88 5.45
C SER A 261 -0.69 30.73 5.15
N PHE A 262 0.18 30.88 4.15
CA PHE A 262 1.05 29.81 3.69
C PHE A 262 2.49 30.30 3.54
N ILE A 263 3.43 29.44 3.93
CA ILE A 263 4.86 29.74 3.91
C ILE A 263 5.57 28.66 3.09
N VAL A 264 6.24 29.06 2.01
CA VAL A 264 7.08 28.14 1.21
C VAL A 264 8.39 27.91 1.96
N ILE A 265 8.74 26.64 2.18
CA ILE A 265 9.89 26.22 3.00
C ILE A 265 11.08 25.83 2.13
N SER A 266 10.85 25.07 1.06
CA SER A 266 11.87 24.76 0.05
C SER A 266 11.42 25.28 -1.31
N GLN A 267 12.37 25.58 -2.19
CA GLN A 267 12.09 25.94 -3.59
C GLN A 267 12.17 24.70 -4.48
N THR A 268 11.68 24.83 -5.71
CA THR A 268 11.90 23.88 -6.80
C THR A 268 13.35 23.86 -7.25
N THR A 269 13.84 22.74 -7.76
CA THR A 269 15.22 22.60 -8.27
C THR A 269 15.33 22.72 -9.78
N ASN A 270 14.25 22.45 -10.50
CA ASN A 270 14.24 22.36 -11.96
C ASN A 270 13.24 23.32 -12.62
N GLY A 271 12.83 24.35 -11.88
CA GLY A 271 11.99 25.42 -12.34
C GLY A 271 11.96 26.56 -11.34
N THR A 272 11.16 27.59 -11.64
CA THR A 272 10.98 28.77 -10.80
C THR A 272 9.57 28.84 -10.27
N LEU A 273 9.43 29.15 -8.98
CA LEU A 273 8.16 29.57 -8.39
C LEU A 273 8.08 31.09 -8.36
N SER A 274 6.95 31.63 -8.81
CA SER A 274 6.64 33.06 -8.77
C SER A 274 5.23 33.28 -8.20
N GLY A 275 4.89 34.53 -7.84
CA GLY A 275 3.63 34.88 -7.21
C GLY A 275 3.71 34.98 -5.68
N THR A 276 2.56 35.02 -5.03
CA THR A 276 2.43 35.14 -3.57
C THR A 276 1.45 34.10 -3.04
N PRO A 277 1.83 33.29 -2.05
CA PRO A 277 0.92 32.29 -1.48
C PRO A 277 -0.43 32.90 -1.06
N PRO A 278 -1.55 32.19 -1.27
CA PRO A 278 -1.64 30.81 -1.74
C PRO A 278 -1.46 30.62 -3.25
N ASN A 279 -1.46 31.69 -4.05
CA ASN A 279 -1.46 31.59 -5.51
C ASN A 279 -0.04 31.72 -6.07
N LEU A 280 0.48 30.61 -6.56
CA LEU A 280 1.82 30.51 -7.14
C LEU A 280 1.74 30.11 -8.61
N THR A 281 2.81 30.41 -9.34
CA THR A 281 3.01 29.92 -10.70
C THR A 281 4.37 29.24 -10.78
N TYR A 282 4.36 27.96 -11.13
CA TYR A 282 5.55 27.19 -11.44
C TYR A 282 5.89 27.32 -12.92
N THR A 283 7.14 27.59 -13.25
CA THR A 283 7.64 27.60 -14.63
C THR A 283 8.88 26.70 -14.72
N PRO A 284 8.80 25.54 -15.41
CA PRO A 284 9.95 24.66 -15.61
C PRO A 284 11.11 25.38 -16.31
N PHE A 285 12.35 24.97 -16.03
CA PHE A 285 13.47 25.42 -16.84
C PHE A 285 13.36 24.90 -18.29
N PRO A 286 13.90 25.63 -19.29
CA PRO A 286 13.86 25.19 -20.68
C PRO A 286 14.39 23.75 -20.83
N ASN A 287 13.65 22.92 -21.56
CA ASN A 287 13.95 21.51 -21.84
C ASN A 287 13.99 20.58 -20.61
N PHE A 288 13.62 21.04 -19.41
CA PHE A 288 13.50 20.14 -18.28
C PHE A 288 12.28 19.22 -18.46
N THR A 289 12.51 17.92 -18.23
CA THR A 289 11.48 16.89 -18.11
C THR A 289 11.81 16.02 -16.91
N GLY A 290 10.80 15.54 -16.20
CA GLY A 290 10.93 14.73 -15.00
C GLY A 290 10.24 15.35 -13.78
N LEU A 291 10.67 14.96 -12.59
CA LEU A 291 10.04 15.38 -11.33
C LEU A 291 10.71 16.61 -10.73
N ASP A 292 9.89 17.54 -10.27
CA ASP A 292 10.28 18.68 -9.44
C ASP A 292 9.37 18.76 -8.22
N ALA A 293 9.82 19.43 -7.16
CA ALA A 293 9.02 19.53 -5.95
C ALA A 293 9.41 20.73 -5.08
N PHE A 294 8.45 21.17 -4.29
CA PHE A 294 8.68 22.12 -3.21
C PHE A 294 7.84 21.77 -1.98
N THR A 295 8.18 22.31 -0.82
CA THR A 295 7.41 22.12 0.40
C THR A 295 6.91 23.44 0.96
N TYR A 296 5.76 23.39 1.63
CA TYR A 296 5.13 24.56 2.26
C TYR A 296 4.44 24.17 3.56
N LYS A 297 4.13 25.17 4.38
CA LYS A 297 3.34 25.03 5.61
C LYS A 297 2.11 25.93 5.57
N SER A 298 1.05 25.52 6.26
CA SER A 298 -0.09 26.36 6.62
C SER A 298 0.18 27.06 7.95
N ASN A 299 -0.36 28.26 8.13
CA ASN A 299 -0.24 29.05 9.36
C ASN A 299 -1.59 29.74 9.66
N ASP A 300 -2.13 29.49 10.85
CA ASP A 300 -3.42 29.97 11.37
C ASP A 300 -3.33 31.32 12.12
N GLY A 301 -2.16 31.96 12.05
CA GLY A 301 -1.82 33.16 12.80
C GLY A 301 -1.15 32.87 14.16
N LYS A 302 -1.14 31.61 14.62
CA LYS A 302 -0.52 31.19 15.88
C LYS A 302 0.48 30.05 15.70
N TYR A 303 0.06 28.97 15.08
CA TYR A 303 0.82 27.76 14.85
C TYR A 303 1.08 27.54 13.35
N GLU A 304 2.19 26.88 13.07
CA GLU A 304 2.50 26.38 11.74
C GLU A 304 2.26 24.88 11.66
N SER A 305 1.75 24.42 10.52
CA SER A 305 1.63 22.99 10.25
C SER A 305 3.01 22.32 10.10
N PRO A 306 3.08 20.98 10.21
CA PRO A 306 4.12 20.22 9.54
C PRO A 306 4.17 20.55 8.03
N PRO A 307 5.34 20.43 7.38
CA PRO A 307 5.46 20.73 5.96
C PRO A 307 4.70 19.70 5.09
N ALA A 308 4.02 20.18 4.05
CA ALA A 308 3.42 19.37 2.99
C ALA A 308 4.21 19.52 1.69
N LYS A 309 4.21 18.47 0.86
CA LYS A 309 4.92 18.44 -0.42
C LYS A 309 3.99 18.69 -1.60
N VAL A 310 4.40 19.57 -2.51
CA VAL A 310 3.85 19.67 -3.86
C VAL A 310 4.83 19.02 -4.81
N THR A 311 4.39 17.95 -5.48
CA THR A 311 5.15 17.23 -6.50
C THR A 311 4.63 17.63 -7.88
N ILE A 312 5.54 17.94 -8.80
CA ILE A 312 5.22 18.40 -10.15
C ILE A 312 5.92 17.48 -11.14
N THR A 313 5.15 16.85 -12.01
CA THR A 313 5.67 16.07 -13.14
C THR A 313 5.70 16.96 -14.38
N VAL A 314 6.87 17.07 -15.02
CA VAL A 314 7.05 17.84 -16.25
C VAL A 314 7.30 16.87 -17.41
N ASP A 315 6.34 16.73 -18.30
CA ASP A 315 6.47 15.87 -19.47
C ASP A 315 7.15 16.59 -20.63
N GLN A 316 7.64 15.82 -21.60
CA GLN A 316 8.14 16.38 -22.84
C GLN A 316 7.01 17.05 -23.64
N ALA A 317 7.32 18.16 -24.32
CA ALA A 317 6.38 18.75 -25.26
C ALA A 317 6.13 17.78 -26.45
N PRO A 318 4.90 17.69 -26.98
CA PRO A 318 4.63 16.86 -28.15
C PRO A 318 5.45 17.31 -29.35
N SER A 319 6.13 16.36 -29.99
CA SER A 319 7.01 16.54 -31.15
C SER A 319 6.60 15.53 -32.22
N PRO A 320 6.71 15.88 -33.52
CA PRO A 320 6.37 14.93 -34.56
C PRO A 320 7.34 13.73 -34.56
N PRO A 321 6.89 12.57 -35.07
CA PRO A 321 7.78 11.50 -35.46
C PRO A 321 8.91 11.99 -36.38
N ASN A 322 10.05 11.31 -36.38
CA ASN A 322 11.21 11.71 -37.18
C ASN A 322 11.66 10.69 -38.24
N ALA A 323 11.19 9.44 -38.17
CA ALA A 323 11.49 8.43 -39.18
C ALA A 323 10.43 7.32 -39.23
N ILE A 324 10.28 6.70 -40.40
CA ILE A 324 9.56 5.42 -40.59
C ILE A 324 10.60 4.37 -40.98
N SER A 325 10.41 3.12 -40.58
CA SER A 325 11.26 2.01 -41.02
C SER A 325 10.42 0.81 -41.41
N LEU A 326 10.88 0.09 -42.43
CA LEU A 326 10.33 -1.20 -42.84
C LEU A 326 11.33 -2.29 -42.45
N SER A 327 10.81 -3.43 -42.00
CA SER A 327 11.66 -4.58 -41.66
C SER A 327 12.32 -5.25 -42.87
N SER A 328 11.77 -5.06 -44.07
CA SER A 328 12.36 -5.49 -45.35
C SER A 328 11.99 -4.50 -46.46
N LEU A 329 12.90 -4.34 -47.43
CA LEU A 329 12.63 -3.67 -48.70
C LEU A 329 12.48 -4.66 -49.86
N ASP A 330 12.83 -5.94 -49.65
CA ASP A 330 12.65 -7.00 -50.63
C ASP A 330 11.42 -7.84 -50.27
N PHE A 331 10.65 -8.29 -51.26
CA PHE A 331 9.50 -9.17 -51.06
C PHE A 331 9.33 -10.19 -52.18
N SER A 332 8.75 -11.34 -51.86
CA SER A 332 8.55 -12.41 -52.85
C SER A 332 7.43 -12.08 -53.84
N THR A 333 7.67 -12.34 -55.12
CA THR A 333 6.65 -12.28 -56.18
C THR A 333 5.50 -13.26 -55.97
N ASP A 334 5.70 -14.29 -55.15
CA ASP A 334 4.75 -15.38 -54.95
C ASP A 334 3.77 -15.11 -53.79
N LEU A 335 3.82 -13.92 -53.16
CA LEU A 335 2.91 -13.55 -52.08
C LEU A 335 1.49 -13.34 -52.63
N PRO A 336 0.48 -14.07 -52.11
CA PRO A 336 -0.92 -13.82 -52.49
C PRO A 336 -1.38 -12.42 -52.07
N ILE A 337 -2.51 -11.96 -52.63
CA ILE A 337 -3.13 -10.68 -52.27
C ILE A 337 -3.54 -10.67 -50.79
N GLY A 338 -3.22 -9.60 -50.09
CA GLY A 338 -3.55 -9.39 -48.67
C GLY A 338 -2.50 -9.95 -47.70
N ASN A 339 -1.45 -10.61 -48.21
CA ASN A 339 -0.40 -11.19 -47.38
C ASN A 339 0.56 -10.15 -46.84
N TYR A 340 1.14 -10.48 -45.68
CA TYR A 340 2.16 -9.70 -44.99
C TYR A 340 3.43 -9.56 -45.85
N LEU A 341 3.98 -8.34 -45.89
CA LEU A 341 5.20 -7.99 -46.60
C LEU A 341 6.29 -7.55 -45.62
N ALA A 342 6.02 -6.52 -44.83
CA ALA A 342 6.97 -5.95 -43.88
C ALA A 342 6.25 -5.34 -42.68
N ALA A 343 6.94 -5.32 -41.54
CA ALA A 343 6.53 -4.58 -40.36
C ALA A 343 7.00 -3.13 -40.49
N LEU A 344 6.18 -2.22 -39.96
CA LEU A 344 6.44 -0.79 -39.88
C LEU A 344 6.78 -0.41 -38.45
N SER A 345 7.81 0.41 -38.30
CA SER A 345 8.17 1.04 -37.04
C SER A 345 8.40 2.54 -37.24
N THR A 346 8.30 3.28 -36.14
CA THR A 346 8.48 4.73 -36.10
C THR A 346 9.55 5.06 -35.08
N THR A 347 10.42 6.02 -35.40
CA THR A 347 11.27 6.68 -34.40
C THR A 347 10.64 8.02 -34.05
N ASP A 348 10.40 8.23 -32.76
CA ASP A 348 9.72 9.40 -32.23
C ASP A 348 10.49 9.96 -31.02
N PRO A 349 10.70 11.30 -30.93
CA PRO A 349 11.28 11.92 -29.76
C PRO A 349 10.46 11.75 -28.47
N ASN A 350 9.14 11.55 -28.55
CA ASN A 350 8.25 11.34 -27.41
C ASN A 350 8.18 9.84 -27.08
N LEU A 351 8.77 9.45 -25.94
CA LEU A 351 8.73 8.06 -25.49
C LEU A 351 7.30 7.58 -25.26
N ASN A 352 7.04 6.33 -25.66
CA ASN A 352 5.76 5.63 -25.51
C ASN A 352 4.58 6.22 -26.30
N ASP A 353 4.85 7.10 -27.26
CA ASP A 353 3.82 7.51 -28.21
C ASP A 353 3.36 6.32 -29.06
N PHE A 354 2.06 6.28 -29.32
CA PHE A 354 1.47 5.33 -30.25
C PHE A 354 1.44 5.91 -31.65
N HIS A 355 1.77 5.08 -32.65
CA HIS A 355 1.85 5.48 -34.04
C HIS A 355 0.87 4.73 -34.93
N THR A 356 0.25 5.46 -35.84
CA THR A 356 -0.60 4.90 -36.91
C THR A 356 0.05 5.12 -38.27
N TYR A 357 -0.15 4.17 -39.18
CA TYR A 357 0.47 4.17 -40.50
C TYR A 357 -0.56 4.30 -41.62
N SER A 358 -0.20 4.99 -42.70
CA SER A 358 -1.02 5.07 -43.91
C SER A 358 -0.16 5.23 -45.18
N LEU A 359 -0.71 4.80 -46.32
CA LEU A 359 -0.20 5.14 -47.64
C LEU A 359 -0.77 6.51 -48.03
N THR A 360 0.10 7.49 -48.26
CA THR A 360 -0.29 8.90 -48.48
C THR A 360 0.07 9.34 -49.90
N PRO A 361 -0.79 10.12 -50.60
CA PRO A 361 -0.48 10.61 -51.94
C PRO A 361 0.65 11.64 -51.92
N GLY A 362 1.44 11.71 -52.99
CA GLY A 362 2.52 12.68 -53.15
C GLY A 362 3.71 12.12 -53.93
N LYS A 363 4.77 12.92 -54.10
CA LYS A 363 5.99 12.45 -54.78
C LYS A 363 6.47 11.14 -54.15
N GLY A 364 6.57 10.07 -54.95
CA GLY A 364 6.99 8.72 -54.51
C GLY A 364 5.86 7.70 -54.37
N ASP A 365 4.60 8.10 -54.54
CA ASP A 365 3.40 7.27 -54.34
C ASP A 365 2.98 6.40 -55.54
N THR A 366 3.80 6.33 -56.59
CA THR A 366 3.45 5.75 -57.90
C THR A 366 2.83 4.35 -57.86
N HIS A 367 3.11 3.57 -56.81
CA HIS A 367 2.61 2.21 -56.63
C HIS A 367 1.81 2.03 -55.33
N ASN A 368 1.38 3.09 -54.64
CA ASN A 368 0.62 2.98 -53.39
C ASN A 368 -0.61 2.08 -53.53
N ASN A 369 -1.27 2.09 -54.69
CA ASN A 369 -2.46 1.28 -54.97
C ASN A 369 -2.19 -0.24 -55.03
N LEU A 370 -0.94 -0.68 -55.09
CA LEU A 370 -0.55 -2.10 -55.09
C LEU A 370 -0.32 -2.66 -53.68
N PHE A 371 -0.45 -1.81 -52.65
CA PHE A 371 -0.23 -2.18 -51.26
C PHE A 371 -1.36 -1.70 -50.37
N THR A 372 -1.44 -2.28 -49.18
CA THR A 372 -2.36 -1.84 -48.12
C THR A 372 -1.68 -1.90 -46.76
N ILE A 373 -2.23 -1.20 -45.78
CA ILE A 373 -1.76 -1.17 -44.40
C ILE A 373 -2.80 -1.84 -43.50
N ALA A 374 -2.36 -2.72 -42.61
CA ALA A 374 -3.18 -3.26 -41.53
C ALA A 374 -2.40 -3.15 -40.21
N GLY A 375 -2.81 -2.24 -39.32
CA GLY A 375 -2.04 -1.92 -38.13
C GLY A 375 -0.64 -1.40 -38.49
N ASN A 376 0.40 -2.07 -38.02
CA ASN A 376 1.81 -1.78 -38.35
C ASN A 376 2.34 -2.68 -39.48
N GLN A 377 1.49 -3.26 -40.31
CA GLN A 377 1.92 -4.19 -41.36
C GLN A 377 1.64 -3.63 -42.75
N LEU A 378 2.68 -3.60 -43.58
CA LEU A 378 2.53 -3.44 -45.02
C LEU A 378 2.14 -4.80 -45.63
N ARG A 379 1.13 -4.78 -46.50
CA ARG A 379 0.58 -5.96 -47.15
C ARG A 379 0.41 -5.75 -48.64
N THR A 380 0.42 -6.83 -49.41
CA THR A 380 0.11 -6.81 -50.84
C THR A 380 -1.36 -6.47 -51.07
N ALA A 381 -1.66 -5.70 -52.11
CA ALA A 381 -3.03 -5.47 -52.60
C ALA A 381 -3.20 -5.87 -54.08
N ALA A 382 -2.13 -6.39 -54.69
CA ALA A 382 -2.06 -6.87 -56.06
C ALA A 382 -1.30 -8.19 -56.16
N ASP A 383 -1.43 -8.87 -57.29
CA ASP A 383 -0.61 -10.03 -57.66
C ASP A 383 0.71 -9.54 -58.26
N PHE A 384 1.83 -10.07 -57.78
CA PHE A 384 3.18 -9.73 -58.23
C PHE A 384 3.85 -10.88 -59.00
N SER A 385 3.08 -11.90 -59.40
CA SER A 385 3.56 -13.03 -60.19
C SER A 385 4.20 -12.55 -61.50
N GLY A 386 5.50 -12.82 -61.67
CA GLY A 386 6.25 -12.42 -62.86
C GLY A 386 6.91 -11.04 -62.77
N GLU A 387 6.80 -10.35 -61.65
CA GLU A 387 7.37 -9.01 -61.42
C GLU A 387 8.79 -9.07 -60.80
N ALA A 388 9.50 -10.19 -60.95
CA ALA A 388 10.83 -10.34 -60.36
C ALA A 388 11.80 -9.27 -60.89
N ASP A 389 12.63 -8.74 -60.00
CA ASP A 389 13.58 -7.63 -60.22
C ASP A 389 12.94 -6.26 -60.47
N ASN A 390 11.61 -6.15 -60.49
CA ASN A 390 10.95 -4.86 -60.56
C ASN A 390 10.98 -4.12 -59.21
N ILE A 391 10.91 -2.80 -59.32
CA ILE A 391 10.99 -1.87 -58.21
C ILE A 391 9.69 -1.08 -58.09
N PHE A 392 9.17 -0.98 -56.87
CA PHE A 392 7.91 -0.34 -56.54
C PHE A 392 8.15 0.80 -55.55
N SER A 393 7.78 2.02 -55.93
CA SER A 393 7.87 3.20 -55.08
C SER A 393 6.55 3.46 -54.37
N ILE A 394 6.61 3.53 -53.03
CA ILE A 394 5.49 3.88 -52.15
C ILE A 394 5.83 5.08 -51.28
N ARG A 395 4.80 5.76 -50.77
CA ARG A 395 4.92 6.85 -49.80
C ARG A 395 4.08 6.55 -48.57
N LEU A 396 4.75 6.50 -47.42
CA LEU A 396 4.16 6.18 -46.13
C LEU A 396 4.11 7.41 -45.23
N ARG A 397 3.09 7.46 -44.38
CA ARG A 397 2.95 8.43 -43.29
C ARG A 397 2.83 7.68 -41.97
N THR A 398 3.56 8.14 -40.97
CA THR A 398 3.35 7.80 -39.56
C THR A 398 2.76 9.01 -38.84
N THR A 399 1.80 8.79 -37.95
CA THR A 399 1.14 9.84 -37.16
C THR A 399 1.11 9.42 -35.72
N ASP A 400 1.55 10.30 -34.83
CA ASP A 400 1.51 10.11 -33.38
C ASP A 400 0.07 10.24 -32.81
N GLN A 401 -0.07 10.02 -31.51
CA GLN A 401 -1.35 10.08 -30.80
C GLN A 401 -1.97 11.49 -30.74
N VAL A 402 -1.16 12.55 -30.89
CA VAL A 402 -1.62 13.95 -30.88
C VAL A 402 -1.87 14.51 -32.29
N GLY A 403 -1.61 13.72 -33.33
CA GLY A 403 -1.89 14.02 -34.72
C GLY A 403 -0.73 14.64 -35.51
N LEU A 404 0.47 14.79 -34.92
CA LEU A 404 1.65 15.20 -35.66
C LEU A 404 2.19 14.01 -36.47
N SER A 405 2.84 14.29 -37.60
CA SER A 405 3.15 13.23 -38.56
C SER A 405 4.45 13.45 -39.31
N PHE A 406 5.02 12.34 -39.77
CA PHE A 406 6.16 12.27 -40.66
C PHE A 406 5.83 11.43 -41.90
N GLU A 407 6.39 11.79 -43.05
CA GLU A 407 6.17 11.09 -44.31
C GLU A 407 7.49 10.78 -45.01
N GLU A 408 7.60 9.58 -45.57
CA GLU A 408 8.80 9.12 -46.27
C GLU A 408 8.47 8.21 -47.45
N ASN A 409 9.34 8.23 -48.45
CA ASN A 409 9.23 7.39 -49.63
C ASN A 409 10.10 6.15 -49.49
N PHE A 410 9.55 4.99 -49.84
CA PHE A 410 10.28 3.72 -49.85
C PHE A 410 10.28 3.11 -51.24
N THR A 411 11.38 2.42 -51.53
CA THR A 411 11.60 1.69 -52.77
C THR A 411 11.66 0.20 -52.42
N LEU A 412 10.65 -0.56 -52.84
CA LEU A 412 10.54 -1.99 -52.61
C LEU A 412 10.99 -2.76 -53.86
N ARG A 413 11.69 -3.88 -53.70
CA ARG A 413 12.09 -4.75 -54.81
C ARG A 413 11.37 -6.08 -54.71
N ALA A 414 10.72 -6.48 -55.80
CA ALA A 414 10.17 -7.82 -55.92
C ALA A 414 11.30 -8.80 -56.29
N ILE A 415 11.40 -9.90 -55.56
CA ILE A 415 12.39 -10.95 -55.77
C ILE A 415 11.69 -12.30 -55.96
N LYS A 416 12.32 -13.19 -56.72
CA LYS A 416 11.88 -14.59 -56.79
C LYS A 416 12.62 -15.40 -55.73
N ILE A 417 11.89 -16.00 -54.80
CA ILE A 417 12.47 -16.90 -53.78
C ILE A 417 12.37 -18.35 -54.25
N ALA A 418 13.41 -19.14 -54.03
CA ALA A 418 13.41 -20.56 -54.35
C ALA A 418 12.46 -21.31 -53.41
N GLN A 419 11.50 -22.05 -53.96
CA GLN A 419 10.52 -22.83 -53.22
C GLN A 419 11.14 -24.20 -52.88
N THR A 420 12.00 -24.25 -51.86
CA THR A 420 12.57 -25.49 -51.31
C THR A 420 12.01 -25.77 -49.92
N ILE A 421 12.43 -26.85 -49.28
CA ILE A 421 12.10 -27.09 -47.87
C ILE A 421 12.59 -25.91 -47.04
N VAL A 422 11.73 -25.40 -46.16
CA VAL A 422 12.03 -24.31 -45.23
C VAL A 422 11.84 -24.76 -43.79
N ILE A 423 12.62 -24.19 -42.89
CA ILE A 423 12.40 -24.23 -41.44
C ILE A 423 11.19 -23.32 -41.17
N ASN A 424 10.11 -23.93 -40.70
CA ASN A 424 8.79 -23.30 -40.60
C ASN A 424 8.42 -22.92 -39.16
N GLU A 425 8.79 -23.75 -38.20
CA GLU A 425 8.47 -23.50 -36.79
C GLU A 425 9.60 -23.96 -35.89
N ILE A 426 9.88 -23.18 -34.84
CA ILE A 426 10.94 -23.45 -33.86
C ILE A 426 10.33 -23.31 -32.47
N TYR A 427 10.45 -24.37 -31.66
CA TYR A 427 10.03 -24.37 -30.26
C TYR A 427 11.24 -24.58 -29.36
N ALA A 428 11.90 -23.47 -29.00
CA ALA A 428 13.18 -23.44 -28.29
C ALA A 428 13.06 -23.13 -26.78
N ASN A 429 11.86 -22.88 -26.26
CA ASN A 429 11.68 -22.44 -24.88
C ASN A 429 10.35 -22.95 -24.28
N PRO A 430 10.25 -24.26 -23.97
CA PRO A 430 9.07 -24.82 -23.33
C PRO A 430 8.87 -24.23 -21.92
N PRO A 431 7.61 -24.12 -21.43
CA PRO A 431 7.30 -23.54 -20.11
C PRO A 431 7.97 -24.24 -18.94
N ASP A 432 8.20 -25.55 -19.07
CA ASP A 432 8.94 -26.36 -18.11
C ASP A 432 10.18 -26.93 -18.80
N ASN A 433 11.33 -26.34 -18.48
CA ASN A 433 12.62 -26.75 -19.01
C ASN A 433 13.13 -28.10 -18.49
N HIS A 434 12.37 -28.79 -17.63
CA HIS A 434 12.63 -30.18 -17.23
C HIS A 434 11.97 -31.20 -18.17
N ILE A 435 11.13 -30.75 -19.11
CA ILE A 435 10.42 -31.59 -20.07
C ILE A 435 11.02 -31.36 -21.47
N ALA A 436 11.55 -32.43 -22.08
CA ALA A 436 12.18 -32.41 -23.40
C ALA A 436 11.15 -32.25 -24.54
N GLN A 437 10.64 -31.03 -24.72
CA GLN A 437 9.60 -30.71 -25.71
C GLN A 437 10.12 -29.92 -26.91
N GLU A 438 11.42 -29.61 -26.98
CA GLU A 438 11.96 -28.80 -28.06
C GLU A 438 11.74 -29.48 -29.43
N PHE A 439 11.36 -28.68 -30.43
CA PHE A 439 11.17 -29.19 -31.79
C PHE A 439 11.47 -28.16 -32.88
N ILE A 440 11.72 -28.69 -34.08
CA ILE A 440 11.85 -27.95 -35.33
C ILE A 440 10.84 -28.54 -36.32
N GLU A 441 10.02 -27.71 -36.93
CA GLU A 441 9.14 -28.09 -38.04
C GLU A 441 9.74 -27.64 -39.38
N LEU A 442 9.72 -28.54 -40.36
CA LEU A 442 10.01 -28.25 -41.74
C LEU A 442 8.71 -28.23 -42.56
N HIS A 443 8.64 -27.32 -43.52
CA HIS A 443 7.53 -27.24 -44.48
C HIS A 443 8.06 -27.36 -45.92
N ASN A 444 7.34 -28.12 -46.75
CA ASN A 444 7.56 -28.18 -48.19
C ASN A 444 6.55 -27.29 -48.93
N PRO A 445 6.89 -26.03 -49.25
CA PRO A 445 5.98 -25.14 -49.96
C PRO A 445 5.85 -25.48 -51.47
N SER A 446 6.66 -26.42 -51.98
CA SER A 446 6.64 -26.79 -53.39
C SER A 446 5.46 -27.68 -53.77
N SER A 447 5.20 -27.79 -55.07
CA SER A 447 4.12 -28.62 -55.62
C SER A 447 4.50 -30.10 -55.82
N SER A 448 5.66 -30.53 -55.33
CA SER A 448 6.19 -31.89 -55.47
C SER A 448 6.72 -32.42 -54.14
N SER A 449 6.62 -33.72 -53.91
CA SER A 449 7.25 -34.35 -52.74
C SER A 449 8.78 -34.24 -52.82
N VAL A 450 9.44 -34.04 -51.68
CA VAL A 450 10.89 -33.95 -51.56
C VAL A 450 11.39 -35.08 -50.66
N ASP A 451 12.38 -35.82 -51.15
CA ASP A 451 13.07 -36.85 -50.39
C ASP A 451 14.23 -36.25 -49.59
N LEU A 452 14.15 -36.40 -48.27
CA LEU A 452 15.13 -35.92 -47.30
C LEU A 452 16.11 -37.01 -46.88
N SER A 453 16.10 -38.20 -47.50
CA SER A 453 16.99 -39.29 -47.13
C SER A 453 18.45 -38.83 -47.05
N SER A 454 19.07 -39.01 -45.89
CA SER A 454 20.45 -38.60 -45.58
C SER A 454 20.72 -37.08 -45.60
N TRP A 455 19.70 -36.24 -45.68
CA TRP A 455 19.81 -34.83 -45.32
C TRP A 455 20.10 -34.71 -43.81
N ARG A 456 20.48 -33.53 -43.33
CA ARG A 456 20.64 -33.32 -41.89
C ARG A 456 20.28 -31.92 -41.41
N LEU A 457 19.87 -31.86 -40.15
CA LEU A 457 19.97 -30.66 -39.32
C LEU A 457 21.36 -30.56 -38.71
N SER A 458 21.89 -29.35 -38.64
CA SER A 458 23.23 -29.06 -38.08
C SER A 458 23.25 -27.68 -37.43
N SER A 459 24.37 -27.36 -36.74
CA SER A 459 24.58 -26.15 -35.93
C SER A 459 23.98 -26.31 -34.52
N ALA A 460 22.81 -25.74 -34.21
CA ALA A 460 22.18 -25.88 -32.89
C ALA A 460 21.90 -27.36 -32.51
N VAL A 461 21.33 -28.11 -33.46
CA VAL A 461 21.03 -29.54 -33.28
C VAL A 461 21.67 -30.39 -34.37
N ASN A 462 21.85 -31.68 -34.10
CA ASN A 462 22.34 -32.68 -35.04
C ASN A 462 21.30 -33.80 -35.19
N PHE A 463 20.78 -33.95 -36.41
CA PHE A 463 19.85 -35.02 -36.77
C PHE A 463 20.04 -35.39 -38.24
N THR A 464 20.21 -36.68 -38.56
CA THR A 464 20.27 -37.16 -39.95
C THR A 464 18.97 -37.87 -40.28
N PHE A 465 18.31 -37.44 -41.36
CA PHE A 465 17.02 -37.98 -41.77
C PHE A 465 17.16 -39.43 -42.25
N PRO A 466 16.36 -40.38 -41.70
CA PRO A 466 16.38 -41.77 -42.13
C PRO A 466 16.06 -41.96 -43.61
N ALA A 467 16.45 -43.11 -44.16
CA ALA A 467 16.09 -43.48 -45.52
C ALA A 467 14.57 -43.51 -45.72
N ASN A 468 14.12 -43.06 -46.89
CA ASN A 468 12.73 -42.90 -47.30
C ASN A 468 11.95 -41.82 -46.51
N THR A 469 12.64 -40.89 -45.85
CA THR A 469 11.96 -39.73 -45.25
C THR A 469 11.56 -38.77 -46.36
N THR A 470 10.26 -38.56 -46.53
CA THR A 470 9.72 -37.66 -47.55
C THR A 470 8.80 -36.62 -46.91
N ILE A 471 8.76 -35.42 -47.50
CA ILE A 471 7.72 -34.43 -47.22
C ILE A 471 6.91 -34.24 -48.49
N ASP A 472 5.62 -34.57 -48.44
CA ASP A 472 4.72 -34.38 -49.58
C ASP A 472 4.59 -32.91 -49.97
N ALA A 473 4.04 -32.64 -51.16
CA ALA A 473 3.76 -31.28 -51.61
C ALA A 473 2.84 -30.56 -50.60
N GLY A 474 3.24 -29.39 -50.11
CA GLY A 474 2.53 -28.67 -49.04
C GLY A 474 2.56 -29.36 -47.67
N GLY A 475 3.39 -30.40 -47.51
CA GLY A 475 3.47 -31.20 -46.28
C GLY A 475 4.40 -30.59 -45.23
N TYR A 476 4.23 -31.06 -43.99
CA TYR A 476 5.02 -30.66 -42.83
C TYR A 476 5.70 -31.87 -42.18
N LEU A 477 6.85 -31.65 -41.56
CA LEU A 477 7.60 -32.68 -40.83
C LEU A 477 8.21 -32.10 -39.56
N VAL A 478 7.91 -32.69 -38.42
CA VAL A 478 8.43 -32.26 -37.11
C VAL A 478 9.60 -33.16 -36.67
N ILE A 479 10.65 -32.54 -36.14
CA ILE A 479 11.83 -33.19 -35.58
C ILE A 479 11.99 -32.70 -34.14
N ALA A 480 11.98 -33.62 -33.17
CA ALA A 480 11.90 -33.32 -31.75
C ALA A 480 13.12 -33.82 -30.96
N GLU A 481 13.37 -33.18 -29.83
CA GLU A 481 14.36 -33.62 -28.83
C GLU A 481 13.99 -35.01 -28.30
N ASP A 482 12.73 -35.19 -27.87
CA ASP A 482 12.15 -36.48 -27.51
C ASP A 482 10.76 -36.65 -28.17
N PRO A 483 10.65 -37.47 -29.25
CA PRO A 483 9.37 -37.69 -29.93
C PRO A 483 8.26 -38.30 -29.07
N ALA A 484 8.61 -39.13 -28.08
CA ALA A 484 7.61 -39.76 -27.22
C ALA A 484 7.05 -38.73 -26.23
N VAL A 485 7.92 -37.87 -25.68
CA VAL A 485 7.50 -36.75 -24.83
C VAL A 485 6.65 -35.77 -25.62
N LEU A 486 7.07 -35.35 -26.82
CA LEU A 486 6.31 -34.43 -27.67
C LEU A 486 4.92 -35.00 -28.02
N GLN A 487 4.85 -36.29 -28.37
CA GLN A 487 3.58 -36.97 -28.66
C GLN A 487 2.67 -37.05 -27.43
N SER A 488 3.22 -37.29 -26.24
CA SER A 488 2.43 -37.38 -25.00
C SER A 488 1.95 -36.03 -24.48
N THR A 489 2.68 -34.95 -24.78
CA THR A 489 2.43 -33.61 -24.24
C THR A 489 1.70 -32.68 -25.20
N LEU A 490 2.09 -32.66 -26.48
CA LEU A 490 1.49 -31.81 -27.52
C LEU A 490 0.65 -32.59 -28.54
N GLY A 491 0.67 -33.92 -28.49
CA GLY A 491 -0.09 -34.75 -29.43
C GLY A 491 0.51 -34.84 -30.84
N VAL A 492 1.73 -34.32 -31.03
CA VAL A 492 2.41 -34.25 -32.33
C VAL A 492 3.29 -35.47 -32.57
N THR A 493 3.15 -36.09 -33.74
CA THR A 493 4.06 -37.16 -34.20
C THR A 493 5.30 -36.53 -34.82
N ALA A 494 6.49 -36.89 -34.33
CA ALA A 494 7.77 -36.34 -34.77
C ALA A 494 8.81 -37.41 -35.06
N LEU A 495 9.83 -37.05 -35.84
CA LEU A 495 11.10 -37.77 -35.92
C LEU A 495 12.03 -37.32 -34.79
N GLY A 496 13.02 -38.15 -34.46
CA GLY A 496 14.01 -37.85 -33.42
C GLY A 496 14.54 -39.14 -32.77
N PRO A 497 15.22 -39.04 -31.62
CA PRO A 497 15.65 -37.79 -30.99
C PRO A 497 16.72 -37.08 -31.82
N PHE A 498 16.69 -35.74 -31.88
CA PHE A 498 17.88 -34.98 -32.27
C PHE A 498 18.87 -34.90 -31.10
N SER A 499 20.13 -34.53 -31.37
CA SER A 499 21.13 -34.25 -30.31
C SER A 499 21.60 -32.80 -30.36
N GLY A 500 22.08 -32.25 -29.24
CA GLY A 500 22.22 -30.80 -29.05
C GLY A 500 20.99 -30.23 -28.35
N ASN A 501 20.83 -28.91 -28.37
CA ASN A 501 19.70 -28.19 -27.76
C ASN A 501 19.40 -26.93 -28.58
N LEU A 502 18.22 -26.36 -28.41
CA LEU A 502 17.88 -25.05 -28.96
C LEU A 502 18.12 -23.99 -27.88
N ASP A 503 19.06 -23.06 -28.08
CA ASP A 503 19.26 -21.96 -27.12
C ASP A 503 18.03 -21.01 -27.10
N SER A 504 17.38 -20.89 -25.95
CA SER A 504 16.23 -19.99 -25.77
C SER A 504 16.56 -18.51 -25.99
N ALA A 505 17.84 -18.10 -25.96
CA ALA A 505 18.30 -16.75 -26.31
C ALA A 505 18.51 -16.53 -27.82
N GLY A 506 18.43 -17.59 -28.63
CA GLY A 506 18.62 -17.56 -30.07
C GLY A 506 19.87 -18.30 -30.55
N GLU A 507 19.75 -19.03 -31.65
CA GLU A 507 20.86 -19.78 -32.25
C GLU A 507 20.65 -19.99 -33.76
N THR A 508 21.65 -20.57 -34.43
CA THR A 508 21.56 -20.92 -35.85
C THR A 508 21.16 -22.38 -36.05
N ILE A 509 20.11 -22.63 -36.84
CA ILE A 509 19.68 -23.94 -37.33
C ILE A 509 19.96 -24.00 -38.84
N ARG A 510 20.55 -25.10 -39.30
CA ARG A 510 20.83 -25.32 -40.73
C ARG A 510 20.24 -26.63 -41.21
N LEU A 511 19.43 -26.57 -42.25
CA LEU A 511 19.02 -27.72 -43.04
C LEU A 511 19.99 -27.92 -44.20
N ARG A 512 20.56 -29.12 -44.32
CA ARG A 512 21.55 -29.45 -45.34
C ARG A 512 21.14 -30.68 -46.14
N ASP A 513 21.34 -30.63 -47.45
CA ASP A 513 21.05 -31.74 -48.35
C ASP A 513 22.10 -32.87 -48.26
N ILE A 514 21.89 -33.93 -49.07
CA ILE A 514 22.80 -35.08 -49.15
C ILE A 514 24.21 -34.72 -49.64
N SER A 515 24.39 -33.58 -50.32
CA SER A 515 25.68 -33.07 -50.78
C SER A 515 26.32 -32.12 -49.77
N ASP A 516 25.74 -31.99 -48.58
CA ASP A 516 26.15 -31.06 -47.52
C ASP A 516 25.95 -29.57 -47.87
N THR A 517 25.11 -29.27 -48.86
CA THR A 517 24.75 -27.90 -49.22
C THR A 517 23.66 -27.39 -48.29
N ILE A 518 23.76 -26.13 -47.85
CA ILE A 518 22.71 -25.49 -47.05
C ILE A 518 21.49 -25.27 -47.95
N VAL A 519 20.38 -25.90 -47.58
CA VAL A 519 19.08 -25.72 -48.23
C VAL A 519 18.33 -24.57 -47.56
N ASP A 520 18.40 -24.50 -46.24
CA ASP A 520 17.82 -23.40 -45.47
C ASP A 520 18.60 -23.15 -44.17
N GLU A 521 18.59 -21.91 -43.72
CA GLU A 521 19.29 -21.46 -42.51
C GLU A 521 18.49 -20.38 -41.79
N VAL A 522 18.28 -20.58 -40.49
CA VAL A 522 17.63 -19.61 -39.62
C VAL A 522 18.54 -19.32 -38.44
N ASP A 523 18.89 -18.05 -38.25
CA ASP A 523 19.58 -17.54 -37.07
C ASP A 523 18.58 -16.81 -36.15
N TYR A 524 17.76 -17.58 -35.43
CA TYR A 524 16.68 -17.02 -34.62
C TYR A 524 17.22 -16.28 -33.40
N LYS A 525 16.47 -15.27 -32.94
CA LYS A 525 16.83 -14.40 -31.80
C LYS A 525 15.62 -14.17 -30.91
N VAL A 526 15.86 -13.60 -29.73
CA VAL A 526 14.84 -13.09 -28.82
C VAL A 526 14.72 -11.58 -28.96
N GLY A 527 13.49 -11.07 -28.83
CA GLY A 527 13.20 -9.64 -28.84
C GLY A 527 12.97 -9.07 -30.24
N PHE A 528 12.33 -7.90 -30.28
CA PHE A 528 11.98 -7.24 -31.55
C PHE A 528 13.21 -7.10 -32.47
N PRO A 529 13.12 -7.48 -33.77
CA PRO A 529 11.89 -7.78 -34.53
C PRO A 529 11.41 -9.24 -34.47
N TRP A 530 12.06 -10.13 -33.70
CA TRP A 530 11.59 -11.50 -33.48
C TRP A 530 10.44 -11.53 -32.46
N PRO A 531 9.56 -12.54 -32.51
CA PRO A 531 8.44 -12.66 -31.56
C PRO A 531 8.92 -12.74 -30.11
N VAL A 532 8.33 -11.94 -29.22
CA VAL A 532 8.71 -11.87 -27.79
C VAL A 532 8.01 -12.96 -26.96
N ALA A 533 6.83 -13.44 -27.40
CA ALA A 533 6.01 -14.38 -26.64
C ALA A 533 6.60 -15.80 -26.49
N SER A 534 7.71 -16.10 -27.17
CA SER A 534 8.50 -17.32 -26.97
C SER A 534 9.42 -17.26 -25.74
N ASP A 535 9.39 -16.18 -24.95
CA ASP A 535 10.14 -16.08 -23.69
C ASP A 535 9.33 -16.65 -22.49
N GLY A 536 9.32 -17.98 -22.34
CA GLY A 536 8.82 -18.69 -21.15
C GLY A 536 7.30 -18.88 -21.05
N SER A 537 6.51 -18.36 -21.99
CA SER A 537 5.04 -18.51 -22.01
C SER A 537 4.54 -19.70 -22.85
N GLY A 538 5.45 -20.50 -23.42
CA GLY A 538 5.14 -21.72 -24.15
C GLY A 538 4.69 -21.57 -25.61
N ALA A 539 4.93 -20.41 -26.22
CA ALA A 539 4.74 -20.24 -27.67
C ALA A 539 6.00 -20.63 -28.44
N SER A 540 5.82 -21.35 -29.55
CA SER A 540 6.82 -21.47 -30.62
C SER A 540 6.82 -20.22 -31.51
N ILE A 541 7.89 -20.06 -32.29
CA ILE A 541 7.95 -19.08 -33.38
C ILE A 541 7.68 -19.77 -34.71
N GLU A 542 6.75 -19.22 -35.49
CA GLU A 542 6.31 -19.72 -36.79
C GLU A 542 6.62 -18.70 -37.90
N LEU A 543 7.13 -19.19 -39.02
CA LEU A 543 7.31 -18.40 -40.23
C LEU A 543 5.92 -18.02 -40.78
N ILE A 544 5.64 -16.71 -40.92
CA ILE A 544 4.33 -16.19 -41.31
C ILE A 544 3.91 -16.70 -42.70
N ASN A 545 4.89 -16.85 -43.59
CA ASN A 545 4.72 -17.38 -44.93
C ASN A 545 6.06 -17.96 -45.43
N PRO A 546 6.08 -19.16 -46.03
CA PRO A 546 7.30 -19.84 -46.47
C PRO A 546 8.09 -19.11 -47.57
N SER A 547 7.48 -18.11 -48.21
CA SER A 547 8.14 -17.26 -49.20
C SER A 547 8.69 -15.95 -48.61
N LEU A 548 8.70 -15.78 -47.29
CA LEU A 548 9.36 -14.65 -46.64
C LEU A 548 10.82 -14.99 -46.36
N ASN A 549 11.66 -13.96 -46.28
CA ASN A 549 13.04 -14.12 -45.85
C ASN A 549 13.08 -14.46 -44.35
N ASN A 550 13.35 -15.72 -44.05
CA ASN A 550 13.35 -16.28 -42.71
C ASN A 550 14.57 -15.87 -41.85
N SER A 551 15.56 -15.17 -42.44
CA SER A 551 16.63 -14.50 -41.66
C SER A 551 16.16 -13.22 -40.96
N LEU A 552 14.98 -12.69 -41.33
CA LEU A 552 14.40 -11.49 -40.71
C LEU A 552 13.40 -11.89 -39.63
N GLY A 553 13.61 -11.46 -38.39
CA GLY A 553 12.70 -11.76 -37.28
C GLY A 553 11.25 -11.33 -37.52
N SER A 554 11.05 -10.26 -38.31
CA SER A 554 9.72 -9.78 -38.71
C SER A 554 8.95 -10.73 -39.61
N SER A 555 9.61 -11.74 -40.19
CA SER A 555 8.96 -12.79 -40.98
C SER A 555 8.35 -13.87 -40.10
N TRP A 556 8.60 -13.83 -38.79
CA TRP A 556 8.15 -14.79 -37.80
C TRP A 556 7.06 -14.20 -36.90
N ARG A 557 6.20 -15.06 -36.38
CA ARG A 557 5.18 -14.73 -35.38
C ARG A 557 5.18 -15.78 -34.28
N ALA A 558 4.58 -15.48 -33.13
CA ALA A 558 4.29 -16.52 -32.14
C ALA A 558 3.13 -17.42 -32.62
N SER A 559 3.17 -18.71 -32.30
CA SER A 559 2.10 -19.68 -32.63
C SER A 559 0.81 -19.45 -31.85
N ILE A 560 0.90 -18.89 -30.64
CA ILE A 560 -0.26 -18.33 -29.96
C ILE A 560 -0.70 -17.12 -30.80
N PRO A 561 -1.95 -17.07 -31.30
CA PRO A 561 -2.41 -15.91 -32.03
C PRO A 561 -2.16 -14.70 -31.13
N GLN A 562 -1.42 -13.73 -31.66
CA GLN A 562 -1.48 -12.38 -31.17
C GLN A 562 -2.92 -11.94 -31.44
N SER A 563 -3.87 -12.34 -30.59
CA SER A 563 -5.06 -11.54 -30.40
C SER A 563 -4.50 -10.17 -30.20
N ALA A 564 -4.91 -9.21 -31.03
CA ALA A 564 -4.67 -7.80 -30.81
C ALA A 564 -4.56 -7.61 -29.30
N LEU A 565 -3.41 -7.13 -28.81
CA LEU A 565 -3.25 -6.78 -27.40
C LEU A 565 -4.60 -6.21 -26.97
N PRO A 566 -5.29 -6.81 -25.98
CA PRO A 566 -6.69 -6.48 -25.71
C PRO A 566 -6.81 -4.98 -25.77
N GLU A 567 -7.71 -4.49 -26.63
CA GLU A 567 -7.87 -3.08 -26.94
C GLU A 567 -7.69 -2.32 -25.63
N ALA A 568 -6.58 -1.58 -25.51
CA ALA A 568 -6.25 -0.91 -24.28
C ALA A 568 -7.42 0.03 -24.01
N SER A 569 -8.28 -0.38 -23.10
CA SER A 569 -9.46 0.38 -22.76
C SER A 569 -8.94 1.49 -21.87
N LEU A 570 -8.76 2.67 -22.47
CA LEU A 570 -8.48 3.89 -21.72
C LEU A 570 -9.62 4.08 -20.74
N LEU A 571 -9.36 3.76 -19.48
CA LEU A 571 -10.25 4.09 -18.38
C LEU A 571 -10.07 5.60 -18.14
N ASP A 572 -11.12 6.36 -18.42
CA ASP A 572 -11.22 7.74 -17.93
C ASP A 572 -11.09 7.70 -16.39
N PHE A 573 -10.40 8.69 -15.81
CA PHE A 573 -10.25 8.86 -14.36
C PHE A 573 -11.60 8.88 -13.62
N SER A 574 -12.70 9.13 -14.33
CA SER A 574 -14.07 9.12 -13.83
C SER A 574 -14.80 7.76 -13.88
N SER A 575 -14.16 6.70 -14.41
CA SER A 575 -14.81 5.39 -14.58
C SER A 575 -14.99 4.65 -13.24
N THR A 576 -16.25 4.39 -12.86
CA THR A 576 -16.59 3.64 -11.63
C THR A 576 -16.96 2.19 -11.94
N GLY A 577 -16.41 1.22 -11.19
CA GLY A 577 -16.76 -0.21 -11.33
C GLY A 577 -15.58 -1.19 -11.32
N TRP A 578 -14.35 -0.70 -11.21
CA TRP A 578 -13.14 -1.52 -11.13
C TRP A 578 -12.49 -1.41 -9.74
N THR A 579 -11.82 -2.48 -9.32
CA THR A 579 -11.07 -2.52 -8.06
C THR A 579 -9.65 -2.95 -8.37
N TRP A 580 -8.66 -2.15 -7.98
CA TRP A 580 -7.25 -2.48 -8.14
C TRP A 580 -6.82 -3.51 -7.09
N ARG A 581 -5.91 -4.42 -7.46
CA ARG A 581 -5.22 -5.32 -6.52
C ARG A 581 -3.74 -4.90 -6.43
N PRO A 582 -3.21 -4.65 -5.23
CA PRO A 582 -1.78 -4.52 -5.03
C PRO A 582 -1.05 -5.79 -5.44
N GLY A 583 -0.08 -5.66 -6.34
CA GLY A 583 0.92 -6.69 -6.56
C GLY A 583 1.85 -6.74 -5.36
N GLU A 584 2.11 -7.94 -4.82
CA GLU A 584 3.03 -8.15 -3.70
C GLU A 584 4.50 -8.30 -4.13
N THR A 585 4.79 -8.13 -5.42
CA THR A 585 6.15 -8.18 -5.98
C THR A 585 6.39 -7.00 -6.91
N GLU A 586 7.60 -6.45 -6.88
CA GLU A 586 8.01 -5.33 -7.73
C GLU A 586 7.74 -5.61 -9.21
N ALA A 587 7.22 -4.60 -9.91
CA ALA A 587 7.20 -4.61 -11.36
C ALA A 587 8.65 -4.66 -11.83
N SER A 588 9.01 -5.73 -12.55
CA SER A 588 10.19 -5.72 -13.39
C SER A 588 10.10 -4.48 -14.27
N ILE A 589 11.09 -3.60 -14.09
CA ILE A 589 11.24 -2.31 -14.76
C ILE A 589 11.09 -2.54 -16.29
N PRO A 590 10.23 -1.76 -16.98
CA PRO A 590 10.04 -1.89 -18.42
C PRO A 590 11.30 -1.52 -19.22
#